data_AF-A0A962XXG9-F1
#
_entry.id   AF-A0A962XXG9-F1
#
_cell.length_a   1.000
_cell.length_b   1.000
_cell.length_c   1.000
_cell.angle_alpha   90.00
_cell.angle_beta   90.00
_cell.angle_gamma   90.00
#
_symmetry.space_group_name_H-M   'P 1'
#
loop_
_entity.id
_entity.type
_entity.pdbx_description
1 polymer ?
#
loop_
_entity_poly.entity_id
_entity_poly.type
_entity_poly.pdbx_seq_one_letter_code
_entity_poly.pdbx_strand_id
1 'polypeptide(L)'
;MHQCKLSNVLFTIVFLIIGCHPAFAWQSLAVADDPLVRMPGTQPGDGVNLENPNRCLNCHAGFNAAGEPGFQWMGSMMAQAARDPIFWACMTVAGQDSIWALGNPNAVDLCERCHFPEGWLGGRSDPPNASMMTGSDFDGVHCDFCHRMYDPFFEDTYAGSRESSDWSGYWDEAGNNGPGSA
;
A
#
# COMPACT_ATOMS: atom_id res chain seq x y z
N MET A 1 -3.61 33.90 -52.14
CA MET A 1 -4.18 32.56 -51.86
C MET A 1 -3.15 31.50 -51.46
N HIS A 2 -1.87 31.56 -51.87
CA HIS A 2 -0.85 30.57 -51.48
C HIS A 2 -0.36 30.69 -50.01
N GLN A 3 -0.26 31.90 -49.47
CA GLN A 3 0.20 32.15 -48.08
C GLN A 3 -0.73 31.54 -47.01
N CYS A 4 -2.04 31.49 -47.26
CA CYS A 4 -3.04 30.95 -46.32
C CYS A 4 -3.03 29.41 -46.25
N LYS A 5 -2.65 28.74 -47.35
CA LYS A 5 -2.54 27.27 -47.40
C LYS A 5 -1.32 26.73 -46.66
N LEU A 6 -0.20 27.47 -46.68
CA LEU A 6 1.01 27.09 -45.94
C LEU A 6 0.80 27.17 -44.42
N SER A 7 0.09 28.20 -43.95
CA SER A 7 -0.22 28.40 -42.52
C SER A 7 -1.07 27.26 -41.95
N ASN A 8 -2.08 26.79 -42.67
CA ASN A 8 -2.94 25.69 -42.22
C ASN A 8 -2.22 24.32 -42.24
N VAL A 9 -1.30 24.11 -43.18
CA VAL A 9 -0.50 22.88 -43.22
C VAL A 9 0.51 22.87 -42.07
N LEU A 10 1.15 24.01 -41.77
CA LEU A 10 2.06 24.13 -40.64
C LEU A 10 1.33 23.91 -39.30
N PHE A 11 0.13 24.49 -39.14
CA PHE A 11 -0.69 24.30 -37.93
C PHE A 11 -1.10 22.83 -37.74
N THR A 12 -1.51 22.15 -38.82
CA THR A 12 -1.90 20.74 -38.78
C THR A 12 -0.72 19.82 -38.45
N ILE A 13 0.47 20.09 -39.01
CA ILE A 13 1.70 19.32 -38.72
C ILE A 13 2.13 19.52 -37.26
N VAL A 14 2.08 20.75 -36.75
CA VAL A 14 2.39 21.05 -35.34
C VAL A 14 1.37 20.37 -34.40
N PHE A 15 0.08 20.36 -34.74
CA PHE A 15 -0.95 19.64 -33.96
C PHE A 15 -0.74 18.11 -33.96
N LEU A 16 -0.31 17.53 -35.08
CA LEU A 16 0.00 16.10 -35.18
C LEU A 16 1.27 15.73 -34.39
N ILE A 17 2.29 16.58 -34.38
CA ILE A 17 3.54 16.36 -33.62
C ILE A 17 3.28 16.55 -32.11
N ILE A 18 2.48 17.54 -31.71
CA ILE A 18 2.10 17.76 -30.29
C ILE A 18 1.16 16.65 -29.80
N GLY A 19 0.22 16.18 -30.61
CA GLY A 19 -0.71 15.10 -30.25
C GLY A 19 -0.09 13.70 -30.18
N CYS A 20 1.14 13.51 -30.68
CA CYS A 20 1.86 12.23 -30.68
C CYS A 20 3.11 12.29 -29.79
N HIS A 21 3.03 12.96 -28.64
CA HIS A 21 4.01 12.71 -27.59
C HIS A 21 3.67 11.36 -26.96
N PRO A 22 4.56 10.35 -26.96
CA PRO A 22 4.39 9.23 -26.06
C PRO A 22 4.26 9.81 -24.64
N ALA A 23 3.06 9.68 -24.06
CA ALA A 23 2.94 9.82 -22.62
C ALA A 23 3.87 8.73 -22.06
N PHE A 24 4.97 9.14 -21.43
CA PHE A 24 5.80 8.23 -20.65
C PHE A 24 4.97 7.78 -19.45
N ALA A 25 4.07 6.82 -19.69
CA ALA A 25 3.49 6.01 -18.65
C ALA A 25 4.58 5.03 -18.20
N TRP A 26 4.64 4.76 -16.90
CA TRP A 26 5.47 3.69 -16.38
C TRP A 26 5.00 2.34 -16.96
N GLN A 27 5.93 1.39 -17.08
CA GLN A 27 5.58 0.02 -17.41
C GLN A 27 4.73 -0.53 -16.24
N SER A 28 3.50 -0.94 -16.51
CA SER A 28 2.69 -1.59 -15.47
C SER A 28 3.31 -2.94 -15.12
N LEU A 29 3.68 -3.10 -13.86
CA LEU A 29 4.13 -4.35 -13.25
C LEU A 29 3.20 -4.62 -12.07
N ALA A 30 2.58 -5.80 -12.01
CA ALA A 30 1.74 -6.16 -10.87
C ALA A 30 2.59 -6.16 -9.60
N VAL A 31 2.03 -5.73 -8.47
CA VAL A 31 2.78 -5.61 -7.21
C VAL A 31 3.37 -6.97 -6.79
N ALA A 32 2.60 -8.04 -6.96
CA ALA A 32 3.02 -9.41 -6.64
C ALA A 32 4.25 -9.88 -7.45
N ASP A 33 4.46 -9.32 -8.64
CA ASP A 33 5.57 -9.66 -9.53
C ASP A 33 6.79 -8.74 -9.35
N ASP A 34 6.74 -7.76 -8.43
CA ASP A 34 7.81 -6.79 -8.21
C ASP A 34 8.73 -7.21 -7.04
N PRO A 35 9.93 -7.74 -7.33
CA PRO A 35 10.84 -8.22 -6.29
C PRO A 35 11.44 -7.11 -5.44
N LEU A 36 11.36 -5.84 -5.87
CA LEU A 36 11.96 -4.71 -5.15
C LEU A 36 11.11 -4.23 -3.98
N VAL A 37 9.82 -4.59 -3.98
CA VAL A 37 8.84 -4.14 -2.99
C VAL A 37 8.16 -5.30 -2.27
N ARG A 38 8.58 -6.54 -2.52
CA ARG A 38 8.07 -7.68 -1.76
C ARG A 38 8.49 -7.58 -0.30
N MET A 39 7.53 -7.80 0.59
CA MET A 39 7.72 -7.64 2.02
C MET A 39 7.51 -8.98 2.74
N PRO A 40 8.25 -9.25 3.84
CA PRO A 40 8.18 -10.51 4.58
C PRO A 40 6.88 -10.69 5.38
N GLY A 41 6.66 -11.90 5.89
CA GLY A 41 5.47 -12.28 6.67
C GLY A 41 4.23 -12.60 5.82
N THR A 42 3.06 -12.67 6.46
CA THR A 42 1.77 -13.02 5.82
C THR A 42 1.46 -12.15 4.60
N GLN A 43 1.18 -12.79 3.47
CA GLN A 43 0.89 -12.16 2.18
C GLN A 43 -0.61 -12.22 1.85
N PRO A 44 -1.08 -11.36 0.92
CA PRO A 44 -2.40 -11.54 0.32
C PRO A 44 -2.53 -12.93 -0.30
N GLY A 45 -3.62 -13.63 -0.03
CA GLY A 45 -3.84 -15.00 -0.53
C GLY A 45 -3.43 -16.13 0.42
N ASP A 46 -2.73 -15.85 1.53
CA ASP A 46 -2.38 -16.84 2.56
C ASP A 46 -3.60 -17.34 3.39
N GLY A 47 -4.80 -16.89 3.07
CA GLY A 47 -6.04 -17.28 3.75
C GLY A 47 -6.30 -16.57 5.08
N VAL A 48 -5.47 -15.57 5.43
CA VAL A 48 -5.73 -14.67 6.56
C VAL A 48 -6.66 -13.55 6.11
N ASN A 49 -7.82 -13.44 6.76
CA ASN A 49 -8.76 -12.35 6.54
C ASN A 49 -8.91 -11.56 7.83
N LEU A 50 -8.87 -10.24 7.72
CA LEU A 50 -9.16 -9.34 8.83
C LEU A 50 -10.64 -9.00 8.84
N GLU A 51 -11.19 -8.93 10.05
CA GLU A 51 -12.59 -8.66 10.28
C GLU A 51 -12.83 -7.18 10.57
N ASN A 52 -13.93 -6.67 10.03
CA ASN A 52 -14.38 -5.30 10.25
C ASN A 52 -14.47 -4.98 11.77
N PRO A 53 -14.02 -3.78 12.21
CA PRO A 53 -14.05 -3.38 13.61
C PRO A 53 -15.41 -3.52 14.30
N ASN A 54 -16.52 -3.41 13.56
CA ASN A 54 -17.89 -3.56 14.08
C ASN A 54 -18.14 -4.91 14.74
N ARG A 55 -17.41 -5.97 14.34
CA ARG A 55 -17.44 -7.28 15.01
C ARG A 55 -16.98 -7.19 16.48
N CYS A 56 -16.08 -6.25 16.78
CA CYS A 56 -15.58 -5.99 18.13
C CYS A 56 -16.42 -4.93 18.84
N LEU A 57 -16.83 -3.88 18.13
CA LEU A 57 -17.54 -2.72 18.69
C LEU A 57 -18.96 -3.06 19.17
N ASN A 58 -19.54 -4.17 18.71
CA ASN A 58 -20.84 -4.66 19.22
C ASN A 58 -20.85 -4.91 20.74
N CYS A 59 -19.69 -5.19 21.34
CA CYS A 59 -19.52 -5.43 22.78
C CYS A 59 -18.45 -4.52 23.41
N HIS A 60 -17.44 -4.09 22.63
CA HIS A 60 -16.30 -3.31 23.13
C HIS A 60 -16.45 -1.79 22.90
N ALA A 61 -17.68 -1.29 22.76
CA ALA A 61 -18.00 0.13 22.67
C ALA A 61 -19.35 0.46 23.32
N GLY A 62 -19.58 1.74 23.62
CA GLY A 62 -20.84 2.30 24.12
C GLY A 62 -21.17 2.10 25.60
N PHE A 63 -20.25 1.58 26.42
CA PHE A 63 -20.47 1.32 27.84
C PHE A 63 -19.70 2.27 28.78
N ASN A 64 -18.53 2.78 28.38
CA ASN A 64 -17.75 3.75 29.14
C ASN A 64 -16.68 4.44 28.27
N ALA A 65 -16.95 5.65 27.78
CA ALA A 65 -16.02 6.41 26.93
C ALA A 65 -14.62 6.63 27.55
N ALA A 66 -14.50 6.65 28.89
CA ALA A 66 -13.22 6.88 29.55
C ALA A 66 -12.27 5.67 29.55
N GLY A 67 -12.76 4.46 29.23
CA GLY A 67 -11.94 3.25 29.29
C GLY A 67 -12.31 2.15 28.30
N GLU A 68 -13.35 2.34 27.48
CA GLU A 68 -13.70 1.37 26.46
C GLU A 68 -12.74 1.44 25.26
N PRO A 69 -12.35 0.29 24.67
CA PRO A 69 -11.46 0.27 23.52
C PRO A 69 -12.02 1.01 22.31
N GLY A 70 -13.31 0.86 22.02
CA GLY A 70 -13.93 1.42 20.82
C GLY A 70 -13.82 2.93 20.74
N PHE A 71 -14.25 3.65 21.78
CA PHE A 71 -14.18 5.11 21.81
C PHE A 71 -12.75 5.65 21.71
N GLN A 72 -11.81 5.03 22.43
CA GLN A 72 -10.41 5.45 22.43
C GLN A 72 -9.73 5.20 21.07
N TRP A 73 -10.00 4.06 20.43
CA TRP A 73 -9.47 3.74 19.12
C TRP A 73 -10.01 4.68 18.04
N MET A 74 -11.33 4.94 17.99
CA MET A 74 -11.96 5.75 16.94
C MET A 74 -11.37 7.17 16.81
N GLY A 75 -10.95 7.77 17.93
CA GLY A 75 -10.30 9.08 17.96
C GLY A 75 -8.78 9.06 17.78
N SER A 76 -8.16 7.88 17.73
CA SER A 76 -6.71 7.73 17.60
C SER A 76 -6.25 7.82 16.15
N MET A 77 -4.95 8.04 15.94
CA MET A 77 -4.36 7.99 14.61
C MET A 77 -4.43 6.60 13.98
N MET A 78 -4.60 5.52 14.75
CA MET A 78 -4.71 4.17 14.22
C MET A 78 -5.99 4.02 13.38
N ALA A 79 -7.14 4.46 13.93
CA ALA A 79 -8.43 4.46 13.23
C ALA A 79 -8.52 5.46 12.06
N GLN A 80 -7.59 6.43 12.02
CA GLN A 80 -7.52 7.47 11.00
C GLN A 80 -6.37 7.25 10.00
N ALA A 81 -5.62 6.14 10.11
CA ALA A 81 -4.42 5.90 9.31
C ALA A 81 -4.69 5.97 7.80
N ALA A 82 -5.82 5.43 7.34
CA ALA A 82 -6.26 5.47 5.94
C ALA A 82 -6.95 6.78 5.51
N ARG A 83 -7.30 7.66 6.46
CA ARG A 83 -8.16 8.84 6.24
C ARG A 83 -7.41 10.16 6.41
N ASP A 84 -6.18 10.11 6.92
CA ASP A 84 -5.38 11.29 7.20
C ASP A 84 -4.99 12.01 5.88
N PRO A 85 -5.39 13.29 5.68
CA PRO A 85 -5.02 14.03 4.48
C PRO A 85 -3.51 14.25 4.33
N ILE A 86 -2.75 14.26 5.43
CA ILE A 86 -1.28 14.34 5.39
C ILE A 86 -0.72 13.04 4.81
N PHE A 87 -1.26 11.89 5.22
CA PHE A 87 -0.90 10.60 4.65
C PHE A 87 -1.12 10.59 3.14
N TRP A 88 -2.29 11.00 2.64
CA TRP A 88 -2.59 11.02 1.21
C TRP A 88 -1.66 11.92 0.40
N ALA A 89 -1.30 13.09 0.93
CA ALA A 89 -0.32 13.97 0.30
C ALA A 89 1.06 13.32 0.22
N CYS A 90 1.52 12.69 1.31
CA CYS A 90 2.80 11.98 1.37
C CYS A 90 2.83 10.75 0.46
N MET A 91 1.78 9.93 0.47
CA MET A 91 1.63 8.74 -0.39
C MET A 91 1.69 9.13 -1.87
N THR A 92 1.07 10.24 -2.24
CA THR A 92 1.12 10.77 -3.61
C THR A 92 2.55 11.15 -4.04
N VAL A 93 3.28 11.87 -3.19
CA VAL A 93 4.69 12.24 -3.46
C VAL A 93 5.57 10.99 -3.50
N ALA A 94 5.40 10.07 -2.56
CA ALA A 94 6.13 8.79 -2.54
C ALA A 94 5.88 7.96 -3.81
N GLY A 95 4.67 7.98 -4.36
CA GLY A 95 4.38 7.35 -5.65
C GLY A 95 5.13 7.98 -6.82
N GLN A 96 5.26 9.32 -6.84
CA GLN A 96 6.07 10.02 -7.83
C GLN A 96 7.56 9.68 -7.69
N ASP A 97 8.06 9.62 -6.46
CA ASP A 97 9.43 9.22 -6.15
C ASP A 97 9.70 7.77 -6.55
N SER A 98 8.74 6.87 -6.32
CA SER A 98 8.80 5.46 -6.76
C SER A 98 8.92 5.37 -8.28
N ILE A 99 8.10 6.13 -9.02
CA ILE A 99 8.16 6.14 -10.48
C ILE A 99 9.53 6.63 -10.96
N TRP A 100 10.07 7.68 -10.32
CA TRP A 100 11.40 8.19 -10.65
C TRP A 100 12.53 7.19 -10.33
N ALA A 101 12.46 6.50 -9.18
CA ALA A 101 13.52 5.62 -8.70
C ALA A 101 13.47 4.20 -9.28
N LEU A 102 12.27 3.62 -9.39
CA LEU A 102 12.02 2.21 -9.75
C LEU A 102 11.39 2.06 -11.14
N GLY A 103 10.94 3.16 -11.76
CA GLY A 103 10.25 3.12 -13.04
C GLY A 103 8.78 2.71 -12.96
N ASN A 104 8.23 2.53 -11.74
CA ASN A 104 6.84 2.16 -11.46
C ASN A 104 6.40 2.70 -10.08
N PRO A 105 5.09 2.76 -9.75
CA PRO A 105 4.59 3.29 -8.48
C PRO A 105 4.51 2.23 -7.35
N ASN A 106 5.01 1.01 -7.55
CA ASN A 106 4.72 -0.13 -6.66
C ASN A 106 5.26 0.04 -5.24
N ALA A 107 6.19 0.98 -4.99
CA ALA A 107 6.59 1.28 -3.61
C ALA A 107 5.45 1.87 -2.76
N VAL A 108 4.36 2.33 -3.38
CA VAL A 108 3.15 2.77 -2.68
C VAL A 108 2.44 1.60 -1.99
N ASP A 109 2.61 0.36 -2.45
CA ASP A 109 2.04 -0.83 -1.79
C ASP A 109 2.51 -0.97 -0.33
N LEU A 110 3.73 -0.54 -0.02
CA LEU A 110 4.26 -0.52 1.35
C LEU A 110 3.45 0.40 2.26
N CYS A 111 2.95 1.51 1.72
CA CYS A 111 2.07 2.43 2.45
C CYS A 111 0.73 1.74 2.72
N GLU A 112 0.19 1.05 1.73
CA GLU A 112 -1.11 0.39 1.80
C GLU A 112 -1.11 -0.77 2.79
N ARG A 113 -0.03 -1.54 2.88
CA ARG A 113 0.13 -2.58 3.90
C ARG A 113 -0.07 -2.07 5.33
N CYS A 114 0.45 -0.88 5.63
CA CYS A 114 0.42 -0.32 6.97
C CYS A 114 -0.81 0.54 7.24
N HIS A 115 -1.27 1.30 6.25
CA HIS A 115 -2.38 2.24 6.41
C HIS A 115 -3.75 1.64 6.06
N PHE A 116 -3.80 0.56 5.26
CA PHE A 116 -5.02 -0.16 4.85
C PHE A 116 -4.85 -1.68 5.06
N PRO A 117 -4.50 -2.15 6.28
CA PRO A 117 -4.10 -3.53 6.48
C PRO A 117 -5.15 -4.58 6.08
N GLU A 118 -6.45 -4.30 6.29
CA GLU A 118 -7.55 -5.18 5.84
C GLU A 118 -7.64 -5.26 4.32
N GLY A 119 -7.50 -4.11 3.65
CA GLY A 119 -7.54 -4.00 2.20
C GLY A 119 -6.35 -4.68 1.54
N TRP A 120 -5.15 -4.41 2.05
CA TRP A 120 -3.90 -5.01 1.57
C TRP A 120 -3.92 -6.53 1.70
N LEU A 121 -4.20 -7.09 2.89
CA LEU A 121 -4.32 -8.55 3.07
C LEU A 121 -5.44 -9.16 2.22
N GLY A 122 -6.50 -8.39 1.97
CA GLY A 122 -7.59 -8.75 1.08
C GLY A 122 -7.27 -8.64 -0.42
N GLY A 123 -6.01 -8.34 -0.80
CA GLY A 123 -5.55 -8.24 -2.18
C GLY A 123 -6.06 -7.02 -2.94
N ARG A 124 -6.42 -5.94 -2.23
CA ARG A 124 -6.99 -4.70 -2.81
C ARG A 124 -5.97 -3.57 -2.95
N SER A 125 -4.69 -3.87 -2.86
CA SER A 125 -3.62 -2.88 -3.00
C SER A 125 -2.99 -2.78 -4.40
N ASP A 126 -3.54 -3.52 -5.37
CA ASP A 126 -3.17 -3.39 -6.79
C ASP A 126 -4.41 -2.90 -7.58
N PRO A 127 -4.36 -1.71 -8.22
CA PRO A 127 -3.21 -0.80 -8.32
C PRO A 127 -2.86 -0.10 -6.99
N PRO A 128 -1.57 0.24 -6.77
CA PRO A 128 -1.05 0.82 -5.52
C PRO A 128 -1.35 2.33 -5.47
N ASN A 129 -2.64 2.63 -5.37
CA ASN A 129 -3.20 3.98 -5.19
C ASN A 129 -4.47 3.97 -4.34
N ALA A 130 -4.74 2.87 -3.64
CA ALA A 130 -5.90 2.60 -2.81
C ALA A 130 -7.28 2.77 -3.51
N SER A 131 -7.34 2.77 -4.84
CA SER A 131 -8.61 2.89 -5.58
C SER A 131 -9.50 1.65 -5.48
N MET A 132 -8.92 0.49 -5.13
CA MET A 132 -9.65 -0.75 -4.93
C MET A 132 -10.10 -0.94 -3.47
N MET A 133 -9.72 -0.05 -2.56
CA MET A 133 -10.13 -0.10 -1.15
C MET A 133 -11.63 0.15 -1.00
N THR A 134 -12.26 -0.54 -0.06
CA THR A 134 -13.70 -0.48 0.19
C THR A 134 -14.02 -0.56 1.68
N GLY A 135 -15.18 -0.06 2.09
CA GLY A 135 -15.73 -0.32 3.42
C GLY A 135 -14.72 -0.11 4.58
N SER A 136 -14.47 -1.16 5.36
CA SER A 136 -13.56 -1.16 6.51
C SER A 136 -12.08 -1.05 6.19
N ASP A 137 -11.67 -1.14 4.92
CA ASP A 137 -10.27 -0.87 4.55
C ASP A 137 -9.84 0.53 5.00
N PHE A 138 -10.79 1.46 5.03
CA PHE A 138 -10.59 2.82 5.49
C PHE A 138 -10.65 2.98 7.01
N ASP A 139 -10.95 1.94 7.78
CA ASP A 139 -10.85 1.95 9.26
C ASP A 139 -9.39 1.86 9.75
N GLY A 140 -8.44 1.79 8.82
CA GLY A 140 -7.01 1.94 9.10
C GLY A 140 -6.46 0.78 9.90
N VAL A 141 -5.62 1.09 10.89
CA VAL A 141 -5.10 0.08 11.81
C VAL A 141 -6.18 -0.21 12.87
N HIS A 142 -6.91 -1.30 12.67
CA HIS A 142 -8.04 -1.68 13.52
C HIS A 142 -7.78 -2.91 14.38
N CYS A 143 -8.77 -3.25 15.21
CA CYS A 143 -8.69 -4.22 16.29
C CYS A 143 -8.11 -5.56 15.83
N ASP A 144 -8.64 -6.12 14.74
CA ASP A 144 -8.25 -7.45 14.29
C ASP A 144 -6.82 -7.47 13.74
N PHE A 145 -6.37 -6.42 13.05
CA PHE A 145 -4.97 -6.31 12.61
C PHE A 145 -4.00 -6.33 13.80
N CYS A 146 -4.21 -5.46 14.80
CA CYS A 146 -3.30 -5.40 15.95
C CYS A 146 -3.40 -6.64 16.84
N HIS A 147 -4.61 -7.14 17.13
CA HIS A 147 -4.81 -8.24 18.07
C HIS A 147 -4.57 -9.63 17.45
N ARG A 148 -4.39 -9.73 16.13
CA ARG A 148 -3.92 -10.95 15.45
C ARG A 148 -2.44 -10.91 15.07
N MET A 149 -1.78 -9.78 15.27
CA MET A 149 -0.35 -9.66 15.03
C MET A 149 0.40 -10.54 16.01
N TYR A 150 1.36 -11.30 15.49
CA TYR A 150 2.18 -12.22 16.27
C TYR A 150 3.60 -12.21 15.70
N ASP A 151 4.60 -12.26 16.57
CA ASP A 151 5.99 -12.45 16.19
C ASP A 151 6.29 -13.95 16.13
N PRO A 152 6.43 -14.56 14.93
CA PRO A 152 6.77 -15.97 14.81
C PRO A 152 8.16 -16.30 15.34
N PHE A 153 9.02 -15.30 15.57
CA PHE A 153 10.39 -15.47 16.03
C PHE A 153 10.59 -14.97 17.46
N PHE A 154 9.52 -14.85 18.27
CA PHE A 154 9.60 -14.23 19.60
C PHE A 154 10.65 -14.87 20.53
N GLU A 155 10.93 -16.18 20.40
CA GLU A 155 11.96 -16.87 21.19
C GLU A 155 13.36 -16.38 20.83
N ASP A 156 13.65 -16.26 19.53
CA ASP A 156 14.94 -15.77 19.02
C ASP A 156 15.11 -14.27 19.27
N THR A 157 14.04 -13.48 19.09
CA THR A 157 13.97 -12.06 19.47
C THR A 157 14.28 -11.89 20.97
N TYR A 158 13.66 -12.70 21.83
CA TYR A 158 13.89 -12.66 23.28
C TYR A 158 15.31 -13.11 23.66
N ALA A 159 15.86 -14.11 22.97
CA ALA A 159 17.22 -14.60 23.18
C ALA A 159 18.30 -13.65 22.62
N GLY A 160 17.90 -12.65 21.82
CA GLY A 160 18.82 -11.75 21.11
C GLY A 160 19.65 -12.46 20.04
N SER A 161 19.18 -13.61 19.55
CA SER A 161 19.82 -14.39 18.49
C SER A 161 19.37 -13.97 17.09
N ARG A 162 18.28 -13.20 16.99
CA ARG A 162 17.72 -12.76 15.71
C ARG A 162 18.38 -11.51 15.14
N GLU A 163 18.60 -10.49 15.98
CA GLU A 163 19.15 -9.19 15.57
C GLU A 163 20.66 -9.31 15.33
N SER A 164 21.02 -9.69 14.10
CA SER A 164 22.41 -9.78 13.67
C SER A 164 22.74 -8.70 12.64
N SER A 165 24.04 -8.51 12.36
CA SER A 165 24.49 -7.65 11.25
C SER A 165 24.32 -8.30 9.87
N ASP A 166 23.82 -9.54 9.79
CA ASP A 166 23.49 -10.21 8.54
C ASP A 166 22.12 -9.74 8.04
N TRP A 167 22.10 -8.54 7.46
CA TRP A 167 20.89 -7.96 6.87
C TRP A 167 20.30 -8.79 5.73
N SER A 168 21.13 -9.59 5.04
CA SER A 168 20.68 -10.49 3.97
C SER A 168 19.96 -11.73 4.49
N GLY A 169 20.37 -12.26 5.64
CA GLY A 169 19.71 -13.40 6.29
C GLY A 169 18.60 -12.99 7.27
N TYR A 170 18.59 -11.75 7.75
CA TYR A 170 17.59 -11.22 8.68
C TYR A 170 16.20 -11.09 8.05
N TRP A 171 16.15 -10.75 6.77
CA TRP A 171 14.94 -10.82 5.94
C TRP A 171 15.04 -12.11 5.13
N ASP A 172 14.74 -13.24 5.76
CA ASP A 172 14.89 -14.59 5.20
C ASP A 172 14.06 -14.84 3.93
N GLU A 173 13.17 -13.90 3.57
CA GLU A 173 12.42 -13.87 2.32
C GLU A 173 13.06 -13.01 1.21
N ALA A 174 14.11 -12.23 1.48
CA ALA A 174 14.81 -11.44 0.46
C ALA A 174 15.49 -12.32 -0.61
N GLY A 175 15.79 -13.57 -0.27
CA GLY A 175 16.33 -14.58 -1.18
C GLY A 175 15.34 -15.65 -1.64
N ASN A 176 14.07 -15.58 -1.21
CA ASN A 176 13.09 -16.63 -1.51
C ASN A 176 12.46 -16.41 -2.90
N ASN A 177 12.86 -17.28 -3.84
CA ASN A 177 12.39 -17.36 -5.21
C ASN A 177 11.53 -18.61 -5.49
N GLY A 178 11.02 -19.28 -4.44
CA GLY A 178 10.18 -20.48 -4.53
C GLY A 178 8.68 -20.18 -4.66
N PRO A 179 7.81 -21.17 -4.98
CA PRO A 179 6.37 -20.96 -5.08
C PRO A 179 5.78 -20.52 -3.73
N GLY A 180 5.08 -19.38 -3.69
CA GLY A 180 4.80 -18.60 -2.46
C GLY A 180 5.59 -17.29 -2.38
N SER A 181 6.47 -17.04 -3.36
CA SER A 181 7.13 -15.75 -3.64
C SER A 181 6.33 -14.84 -4.58
N ALA A 182 5.12 -15.25 -5.00
CA ALA A 182 4.14 -14.44 -5.70
C ALA A 182 2.92 -14.28 -4.78
#